data_AF-A0A4Y2SJ28-F1
#
_entry.id   AF-A0A4Y2SJ28-F1
#
_cell.length_a   1.000
_cell.length_b   1.000
_cell.length_c   1.000
_cell.angle_alpha   90.00
_cell.angle_beta   90.00
_cell.angle_gamma   90.00
#
_symmetry.space_group_name_H-M   'P 1'
#
loop_
_entity.id
_entity.type
_entity.pdbx_description
1 polymer ?
#
loop_
_entity_poly.entity_id
_entity_poly.type
_entity_poly.pdbx_seq_one_letter_code
_entity_poly.pdbx_strand_id
1 'polypeptide(L)'
;MVERTLGGILPSAGLLFGKHERGYMCDLRERSDMYGLFVGETFSYIGFLNQHLQSDAPIENDTVMYVYQPQYFQMLPNIMATVKKRTIANYIAFNIVYFFSEYSSDEIRNLTYGNTSRTQKSEERLCIRIAKTFMSLAIGRMYVDRYYSPLTRMHSHMKNAKSVDHVSPSVGSN
;
A
#
# COMPACT_ATOMS: atom_id res chain seq x y z
N MET A 1 -52.23 -35.90 9.84
CA MET A 1 -51.19 -36.35 10.79
C MET A 1 -50.33 -37.40 10.10
N VAL A 2 -49.34 -37.00 9.31
CA VAL A 2 -48.30 -37.85 8.71
C VAL A 2 -47.09 -36.96 8.37
N GLU A 3 -45.89 -37.42 8.74
CA GLU A 3 -44.57 -36.87 8.45
C GLU A 3 -44.29 -36.71 6.95
N ARG A 4 -43.44 -35.74 6.56
CA ARG A 4 -42.51 -35.92 5.43
C ARG A 4 -41.18 -35.21 5.66
N THR A 5 -40.20 -36.06 5.94
CA THR A 5 -38.78 -35.95 5.58
C THR A 5 -38.63 -35.65 4.09
N LEU A 6 -37.77 -34.69 3.72
CA LEU A 6 -37.13 -34.64 2.40
C LEU A 6 -35.70 -34.16 2.59
N GLY A 7 -34.77 -35.10 2.45
CA GLY A 7 -33.38 -34.81 2.16
C GLY A 7 -33.17 -34.63 0.66
N GLY A 8 -32.07 -33.96 0.32
CA GLY A 8 -31.26 -34.26 -0.85
C GLY A 8 -31.40 -33.34 -2.06
N ILE A 9 -30.23 -33.14 -2.69
CA ILE A 9 -29.96 -32.73 -4.07
C ILE A 9 -29.70 -31.23 -4.28
N LEU A 10 -28.41 -30.87 -4.26
CA LEU A 10 -27.85 -29.89 -5.19
C LEU A 10 -26.65 -30.54 -5.90
N PRO A 11 -26.57 -30.47 -7.24
CA PRO A 11 -25.69 -31.29 -8.04
C PRO A 11 -24.28 -30.71 -8.15
N SER A 12 -23.33 -31.65 -8.18
CA SER A 12 -21.98 -31.54 -8.72
C SER A 12 -21.99 -30.95 -10.14
N ALA A 13 -21.39 -29.77 -10.29
CA ALA A 13 -20.91 -29.25 -11.56
C ALA A 13 -19.38 -29.38 -11.58
N GLY A 14 -18.90 -30.43 -12.25
CA GLY A 14 -17.51 -30.55 -12.64
C GLY A 14 -17.19 -29.50 -13.69
N LEU A 15 -16.20 -28.65 -13.42
CA LEU A 15 -15.51 -27.89 -14.44
C LEU A 15 -14.16 -28.58 -14.67
N LEU A 16 -14.12 -29.27 -15.81
CA LEU A 16 -12.93 -29.82 -16.45
C LEU A 16 -11.92 -28.70 -16.66
N PHE A 17 -10.92 -28.59 -15.80
CA PHE A 17 -9.71 -27.84 -16.12
C PHE A 17 -8.87 -28.68 -17.06
N GLY A 18 -9.00 -28.36 -18.35
CA GLY A 18 -8.11 -28.82 -19.40
C GLY A 18 -6.66 -28.48 -19.06
N LYS A 19 -5.80 -29.49 -19.21
CA LYS A 19 -4.35 -29.35 -19.25
C LYS A 19 -3.98 -28.34 -20.35
N HIS A 20 -3.39 -27.23 -19.98
CA HIS A 20 -2.32 -26.64 -20.77
C HIS A 20 -1.34 -25.88 -19.88
N GLU A 21 -0.07 -26.18 -20.11
CA GLU A 21 1.08 -25.89 -19.28
C GLU A 21 1.51 -24.42 -19.34
N ARG A 22 1.63 -23.81 -18.16
CA ARG A 22 2.75 -22.97 -17.66
C ARG A 22 2.22 -22.09 -16.53
N GLY A 23 2.05 -22.70 -15.37
CA GLY A 23 1.95 -21.95 -14.12
C GLY A 23 3.32 -21.38 -13.80
N TYR A 24 3.43 -20.06 -13.70
CA TYR A 24 4.52 -19.44 -12.96
C TYR A 24 4.26 -19.70 -11.48
N MET A 25 4.59 -20.91 -11.05
CA MET A 25 4.79 -21.24 -9.65
C MET A 25 6.05 -20.50 -9.24
N CYS A 26 5.90 -19.39 -8.50
CA CYS A 26 7.03 -18.80 -7.80
C CYS A 26 7.50 -19.85 -6.79
N ASP A 27 8.51 -20.61 -7.17
CA ASP A 27 9.20 -21.54 -6.30
C ASP A 27 9.93 -20.71 -5.24
N LEU A 28 9.26 -20.47 -4.11
CA LEU A 28 9.82 -19.85 -2.90
C LEU A 28 10.60 -20.90 -2.09
N ARG A 29 11.24 -21.87 -2.75
CA ARG A 29 12.09 -22.84 -2.11
C ARG A 29 13.47 -22.21 -1.91
N GLU A 30 13.75 -21.97 -0.63
CA GLU A 30 15.07 -21.67 -0.06
C GLU A 30 15.62 -20.25 -0.29
N ARG A 31 14.95 -19.26 0.33
CA ARG A 31 15.68 -18.14 0.94
C ARG A 31 15.65 -18.28 2.46
N SER A 32 16.77 -18.74 2.98
CA SER A 32 17.08 -18.93 4.40
C SER A 32 17.28 -17.62 5.17
N ASP A 33 16.91 -16.48 4.61
CA ASP A 33 17.22 -15.17 5.21
C ASP A 33 16.09 -14.62 6.09
N MET A 34 14.96 -15.35 6.17
CA MET A 34 13.86 -15.03 7.10
C MET A 34 14.09 -15.58 8.51
N TYR A 35 15.25 -16.18 8.80
CA TYR A 35 15.57 -16.72 10.14
C TYR A 35 16.14 -15.67 11.11
N GLY A 36 16.57 -14.49 10.64
CA GLY A 36 17.04 -13.40 11.51
C GLY A 36 15.93 -12.60 12.20
N LEU A 37 14.68 -12.79 11.78
CA LEU A 37 13.51 -12.07 12.28
C LEU A 37 12.90 -12.67 13.55
N PHE A 38 13.25 -13.93 13.82
CA PHE A 38 12.71 -14.71 14.92
C PHE A 38 13.84 -15.04 15.88
N VAL A 39 13.78 -14.50 17.10
CA VAL A 39 14.63 -14.97 18.20
C VAL A 39 13.84 -16.11 18.87
N GLY A 40 14.07 -17.34 18.41
CA GLY A 40 13.22 -18.50 18.76
C GLY A 40 11.90 -18.52 17.97
N GLU A 41 10.75 -18.68 18.63
CA GLU A 41 9.40 -18.55 18.02
C GLU A 41 8.84 -17.11 18.06
N THR A 42 9.62 -16.15 18.57
CA THR A 42 9.11 -14.80 18.85
C THR A 42 9.57 -13.78 17.79
N PHE A 43 8.63 -12.97 17.30
CA PHE A 43 8.85 -11.94 16.29
C PHE A 43 9.55 -10.71 16.91
N SER A 44 10.72 -10.31 16.37
CA SER A 44 11.45 -9.12 16.82
C SER A 44 11.17 -7.91 15.93
N TYR A 45 10.49 -6.89 16.49
CA TYR A 45 10.21 -5.63 15.78
C TYR A 45 11.49 -4.88 15.42
N ILE A 46 12.45 -4.76 16.35
CA ILE A 46 13.72 -4.04 16.11
C ILE A 46 14.55 -4.78 15.05
N GLY A 47 14.61 -6.12 15.13
CA GLY A 47 15.30 -6.94 14.13
C GLY A 47 14.70 -6.76 12.73
N PHE A 48 13.37 -6.79 12.63
CA PHE A 48 12.67 -6.53 11.37
C PHE A 48 13.00 -5.15 10.80
N LEU A 49 12.94 -4.11 11.64
CA LEU A 49 13.17 -2.74 11.20
C LEU A 49 14.62 -2.51 10.78
N ASN A 50 15.60 -2.99 11.54
CA ASN A 50 17.02 -2.88 11.18
C ASN A 50 17.37 -3.65 9.90
N GLN A 51 16.65 -4.73 9.60
CA GLN A 51 16.87 -5.49 8.36
C GLN A 51 16.27 -4.78 7.13
N HIS A 52 15.14 -4.08 7.28
CA HIS A 52 14.37 -3.57 6.13
C HIS A 52 14.45 -2.06 5.95
N LEU A 53 14.78 -1.31 7.00
CA LEU A 53 15.07 0.10 6.90
C LEU A 53 16.55 0.25 6.63
N GLN A 54 16.88 0.72 5.43
CA GLN A 54 18.22 1.22 5.13
C GLN A 54 18.38 2.55 5.86
N SER A 55 18.76 2.47 7.13
CA SER A 55 19.03 3.62 7.97
C SER A 55 20.54 3.77 8.11
N ASP A 56 21.02 5.01 8.00
CA ASP A 56 22.41 5.36 8.28
C ASP A 56 22.76 5.14 9.77
N ALA A 57 21.75 5.00 10.63
CA ALA A 57 21.88 4.68 12.04
C ALA A 57 21.02 3.45 12.42
N PRO A 58 21.60 2.43 13.07
CA PRO A 58 20.83 1.29 13.56
C PRO A 58 19.85 1.73 14.66
N ILE A 59 18.66 1.12 14.66
CA ILE A 59 17.66 1.30 15.70
C ILE A 59 18.10 0.51 16.93
N GLU A 60 18.27 1.21 18.04
CA GLU A 60 18.64 0.66 19.34
C GLU A 60 17.39 0.42 20.22
N ASN A 61 17.55 -0.33 21.31
CA ASN A 61 16.43 -0.69 22.21
C ASN A 61 15.80 0.50 22.93
N ASP A 62 16.53 1.60 23.08
CA ASP A 62 16.07 2.85 23.70
C ASP A 62 15.45 3.83 22.69
N THR A 63 15.40 3.47 21.40
CA THR A 63 14.83 4.31 20.35
C THR A 63 13.32 4.44 20.56
N VAL A 64 12.86 5.69 20.73
CA VAL A 64 11.43 6.00 20.92
C VAL A 64 10.71 5.97 19.58
N MET A 65 9.67 5.14 19.47
CA MET A 65 8.82 5.05 18.28
C MET A 65 7.40 5.54 18.56
N TYR A 66 6.85 6.34 17.65
CA TYR A 66 5.46 6.75 17.72
C TYR A 66 4.55 5.70 17.05
N VAL A 67 3.68 5.06 17.84
CA VAL A 67 2.79 4.00 17.36
C VAL A 67 1.34 4.47 17.35
N TYR A 68 0.77 4.63 16.17
CA TYR A 68 -0.61 5.10 15.99
C TYR A 68 -1.68 4.12 16.51
N GLN A 69 -1.43 2.81 16.40
CA GLN A 69 -2.38 1.75 16.76
C GLN A 69 -1.71 0.65 17.59
N PRO A 70 -1.50 0.89 18.90
CA PRO A 70 -0.73 -0.05 19.74
C PRO A 70 -1.39 -1.44 19.85
N GLN A 71 -2.73 -1.50 19.86
CA GLN A 71 -3.47 -2.76 19.96
C GLN A 71 -3.18 -3.71 18.80
N TYR A 72 -3.02 -3.18 17.59
CA TYR A 72 -2.68 -3.97 16.40
C TYR A 72 -1.32 -4.67 16.57
N PHE A 73 -0.30 -3.91 16.99
CA PHE A 73 1.06 -4.43 17.18
C PHE A 73 1.18 -5.36 18.41
N GLN A 74 0.26 -5.30 19.37
CA GLN A 74 0.19 -6.30 20.44
C GLN A 74 -0.36 -7.64 19.94
N MET A 75 -1.34 -7.61 19.03
CA MET A 75 -1.98 -8.83 18.52
C MET A 75 -1.19 -9.49 17.38
N LEU A 76 -0.45 -8.71 16.60
CA LEU A 76 0.23 -9.18 15.40
C LEU A 76 1.21 -10.34 15.65
N PRO A 77 2.08 -10.35 16.68
CA PRO A 77 3.01 -11.46 16.92
C PRO A 77 2.28 -12.78 17.18
N ASN A 78 1.15 -12.73 17.89
CA ASN A 78 0.33 -13.90 18.14
C ASN A 78 -0.28 -14.44 16.84
N ILE A 79 -0.78 -13.56 15.96
CA ILE A 79 -1.29 -13.96 14.64
C ILE A 79 -0.18 -14.57 13.81
N MET A 80 1.01 -13.98 13.81
CA MET A 80 2.17 -14.48 13.07
C MET A 80 2.67 -15.85 13.56
N ALA A 81 2.54 -16.12 14.86
CA ALA A 81 2.89 -17.41 15.46
C ALA A 81 1.82 -18.50 15.24
N THR A 82 0.54 -18.13 15.28
CA THR A 82 -0.59 -19.08 15.18
C THR A 82 -0.96 -19.45 13.76
N VAL A 83 -0.85 -18.49 12.82
CA VAL A 83 -1.25 -18.70 11.43
C VAL A 83 -0.13 -19.40 10.67
N LYS A 84 -0.51 -20.40 9.84
CA LYS A 84 0.44 -21.11 8.98
C LYS A 84 1.19 -20.13 8.07
N LYS A 85 2.52 -20.27 7.99
CA LYS A 85 3.40 -19.43 7.13
C LYS A 85 2.91 -19.34 5.68
N ARG A 86 2.39 -20.44 5.12
CA ARG A 86 1.80 -20.47 3.76
C ARG A 86 0.60 -19.53 3.62
N THR A 87 -0.26 -19.45 4.63
CA THR A 87 -1.42 -18.55 4.62
C THR A 87 -0.98 -17.09 4.63
N ILE A 88 0.01 -16.75 5.46
CA ILE A 88 0.59 -15.40 5.52
C ILE A 88 1.23 -15.03 4.17
N ALA A 89 2.03 -15.93 3.59
CA ALA A 89 2.66 -15.71 2.28
C ALA A 89 1.62 -15.51 1.17
N ASN A 90 0.56 -16.33 1.14
CA ASN A 90 -0.53 -16.16 0.17
C ASN A 90 -1.25 -14.82 0.35
N TYR A 91 -1.49 -14.40 1.59
CA TYR A 91 -2.10 -13.11 1.87
C TYR A 91 -1.23 -11.94 1.37
N ILE A 92 0.08 -11.98 1.64
CA ILE A 92 1.02 -10.96 1.15
C ILE A 92 1.05 -10.94 -0.37
N ALA A 93 1.18 -12.11 -1.02
CA ALA A 93 1.20 -12.23 -2.47
C ALA A 93 -0.09 -11.69 -3.10
N PHE A 94 -1.24 -11.99 -2.50
CA PHE A 94 -2.53 -11.47 -2.97
C PHE A 94 -2.59 -9.95 -2.90
N ASN A 95 -2.12 -9.33 -1.80
CA ASN A 95 -2.09 -7.87 -1.69
C ASN A 95 -1.19 -7.22 -2.74
N ILE A 96 -0.04 -7.83 -3.04
CA ILE A 96 0.86 -7.36 -4.10
C ILE A 96 0.16 -7.42 -5.46
N VAL A 97 -0.43 -8.57 -5.80
CA VAL A 97 -1.14 -8.75 -7.07
C VAL A 97 -2.31 -7.76 -7.18
N TYR A 98 -3.07 -7.57 -6.11
CA TYR A 98 -4.18 -6.63 -6.06
C TYR A 98 -3.71 -5.17 -6.24
N PHE A 99 -2.57 -4.78 -5.67
CA PHE A 99 -2.03 -3.44 -5.85
C PHE A 99 -1.57 -3.19 -7.30
N PHE A 100 -0.94 -4.19 -7.91
CA PHE A 100 -0.41 -4.06 -9.28
C PHE A 100 -1.44 -4.33 -10.38
N SER A 101 -2.62 -4.84 -10.05
CA SER A 101 -3.63 -5.21 -11.05
C SER A 101 -4.17 -4.01 -11.84
N GLU A 102 -4.20 -2.79 -11.25
CA GLU A 102 -4.61 -1.57 -11.97
C GLU A 102 -3.66 -1.23 -13.14
N TYR A 103 -2.40 -1.64 -13.05
CA TYR A 103 -1.35 -1.39 -14.04
C TYR A 103 -1.08 -2.58 -14.98
N SER A 104 -1.88 -3.65 -14.85
CA SER A 104 -1.71 -4.88 -15.61
C SER A 104 -2.56 -4.90 -16.89
N SER A 105 -2.60 -6.05 -17.56
CA SER A 105 -3.45 -6.28 -18.73
C SER A 105 -4.93 -6.06 -18.42
N ASP A 106 -5.71 -5.78 -19.47
CA ASP A 106 -7.17 -5.62 -19.39
C ASP A 106 -7.85 -6.80 -18.71
N GLU A 107 -7.37 -8.02 -18.96
CA GLU A 107 -7.92 -9.24 -18.36
C GLU A 107 -7.84 -9.19 -16.82
N ILE A 108 -6.65 -8.90 -16.27
CA ILE A 108 -6.42 -8.82 -14.82
C ILE A 108 -7.17 -7.63 -14.21
N ARG A 109 -7.21 -6.51 -14.93
CA ARG A 109 -7.95 -5.31 -14.51
C ARG A 109 -9.45 -5.58 -14.43
N ASN A 110 -10.01 -6.28 -15.41
CA ASN A 110 -11.43 -6.64 -15.46
C ASN A 110 -11.79 -7.64 -14.35
N LEU A 111 -10.88 -8.55 -13.98
CA LEU A 111 -11.06 -9.44 -12.83
C LEU A 111 -11.08 -8.68 -11.50
N THR A 112 -10.33 -7.58 -11.37
CA THR A 112 -10.24 -6.81 -10.12
C THR A 112 -11.44 -5.88 -9.92
N TYR A 113 -11.88 -5.19 -10.96
CA TYR A 113 -12.94 -4.16 -10.88
C TYR A 113 -14.31 -4.64 -11.40
N GLY A 114 -14.39 -5.87 -11.93
CA GLY A 114 -15.58 -6.46 -12.54
C GLY A 114 -16.03 -5.77 -13.83
N ASN A 115 -17.01 -6.34 -14.52
CA ASN A 115 -17.68 -5.75 -15.69
C ASN A 115 -18.56 -4.53 -15.34
N THR A 116 -18.33 -3.88 -14.20
CA THR A 116 -19.06 -2.67 -13.83
C THR A 116 -18.60 -1.54 -14.73
N SER A 117 -19.38 -1.33 -15.79
CA SER A 117 -19.18 -0.40 -16.91
C SER A 117 -19.16 1.08 -16.50
N ARG A 118 -19.05 1.39 -15.20
CA ARG A 118 -19.08 2.74 -14.65
C ARG A 118 -17.71 3.33 -14.35
N THR A 119 -16.63 2.54 -14.28
CA THR A 119 -15.30 3.06 -13.94
C THR A 119 -14.14 2.30 -14.57
N GLN A 120 -14.28 1.81 -15.80
CA GLN A 120 -13.07 1.56 -16.59
C GLN A 120 -12.47 2.94 -16.88
N LYS A 121 -11.60 3.40 -15.97
CA LYS A 121 -10.86 4.65 -16.14
C LYS A 121 -10.13 4.51 -17.45
N SER A 122 -10.35 5.45 -18.38
CA SER A 122 -9.55 5.51 -19.59
C SER A 122 -8.07 5.43 -19.22
N GLU A 123 -7.28 4.73 -20.01
CA GLU A 123 -5.84 4.56 -19.75
C GLU A 123 -5.16 5.91 -19.52
N GLU A 124 -5.60 6.93 -20.24
CA GLU A 124 -5.22 8.33 -20.03
C GLU A 124 -5.44 8.81 -18.59
N ARG A 125 -6.62 8.57 -18.00
CA ARG A 125 -6.92 8.95 -16.61
C ARG A 125 -6.07 8.18 -15.60
N LEU A 126 -5.68 6.95 -15.91
CA LEU A 126 -4.74 6.19 -15.08
C LEU A 126 -3.36 6.83 -15.15
N CYS A 127 -2.83 7.08 -16.35
CA CYS A 127 -1.52 7.72 -16.55
C CYS A 127 -1.44 9.10 -15.89
N ILE A 128 -2.48 9.94 -16.05
CA ILE A 128 -2.54 11.26 -15.39
C ILE A 128 -2.51 11.10 -13.87
N ARG A 129 -3.21 10.10 -13.31
CA ARG A 129 -3.18 9.86 -11.86
C ARG A 129 -1.78 9.45 -11.40
N ILE A 130 -1.16 8.48 -12.08
CA ILE A 130 0.21 8.02 -11.76
C ILE A 130 1.16 9.20 -11.79
N ALA A 131 1.15 9.97 -12.90
CA ALA A 131 2.01 11.14 -13.05
C ALA A 131 1.76 12.17 -11.94
N LYS A 132 0.49 12.44 -11.60
CA LYS A 132 0.15 13.35 -10.50
C LYS A 132 0.61 12.84 -9.13
N THR A 133 0.53 11.53 -8.88
CA THR A 133 0.97 10.93 -7.62
C THR A 133 2.48 11.00 -7.45
N PHE A 134 3.25 10.65 -8.48
CA PHE A 134 4.72 10.54 -8.37
C PHE A 134 5.48 11.81 -8.79
N MET A 135 4.88 12.67 -9.62
CA MET A 135 5.53 13.85 -10.20
C MET A 135 4.72 15.13 -9.96
N SER A 136 4.03 15.20 -8.81
CA SER A 136 3.17 16.35 -8.45
C SER A 136 3.89 17.70 -8.55
N LEU A 137 5.15 17.78 -8.10
CA LEU A 137 5.95 19.01 -8.15
C LEU A 137 6.32 19.42 -9.57
N ALA A 138 6.74 18.46 -10.41
CA ALA A 138 7.08 18.73 -11.81
C ALA A 138 5.84 19.19 -12.60
N ILE A 139 4.70 18.52 -12.41
CA ILE A 139 3.42 18.92 -13.00
C ILE A 139 2.99 20.30 -12.49
N GLY A 140 3.15 20.55 -11.19
CA GLY A 140 2.88 21.86 -10.59
C GLY A 140 3.72 22.97 -11.22
N ARG A 141 5.02 22.72 -11.44
CA ARG A 141 5.91 23.67 -12.11
C ARG A 141 5.48 23.94 -13.55
N MET A 142 5.18 22.89 -14.33
CA MET A 142 4.69 23.03 -15.71
C MET A 142 3.37 23.82 -15.76
N TYR A 143 2.47 23.58 -14.80
CA TYR A 143 1.20 24.28 -14.70
C TYR A 143 1.39 25.78 -14.43
N VAL A 144 2.26 26.15 -13.50
CA VAL A 144 2.59 27.56 -13.21
C VAL A 144 3.26 28.23 -14.40
N ASP A 145 4.17 27.55 -15.09
CA ASP A 145 4.84 28.10 -16.27
C ASP A 145 3.90 28.35 -17.44
N ARG A 146 2.89 27.51 -17.61
CA ARG A 146 1.94 27.63 -18.72
C ARG A 146 0.73 28.52 -18.42
N TYR A 147 0.21 28.50 -17.20
CA TYR A 147 -1.09 29.09 -16.88
C TYR A 147 -1.04 30.28 -15.92
N TYR A 148 0.06 30.51 -15.19
CA TYR A 148 0.19 31.69 -14.33
C TYR A 148 0.86 32.85 -15.08
N SER A 149 0.08 33.87 -15.42
CA SER A 149 0.59 35.10 -16.01
C SER A 149 1.57 35.84 -15.08
N PRO A 150 2.50 36.64 -15.62
CA PRO A 150 3.47 37.40 -14.82
C PRO A 150 2.82 38.31 -13.76
N LEU A 151 1.65 38.88 -14.06
CA LEU A 151 0.89 39.74 -13.14
C LEU A 151 0.43 38.98 -11.88
N THR A 152 -0.07 37.75 -12.05
CA THR A 152 -0.48 36.91 -10.91
C THR A 152 0.71 36.55 -10.04
N ARG A 153 1.89 36.33 -10.64
CA ARG A 153 3.13 36.07 -9.90
C ARG A 153 3.53 37.29 -9.06
N MET A 154 3.55 38.49 -9.64
CA MET A 154 3.88 39.72 -8.90
C MET A 154 2.93 39.96 -7.71
N HIS A 155 1.63 39.74 -7.90
CA HIS A 155 0.64 39.88 -6.82
C HIS A 155 0.85 38.87 -5.67
N SER A 156 1.25 37.63 -5.98
CA SER A 156 1.57 36.64 -4.94
C SER A 156 2.82 37.02 -4.14
N HIS A 157 3.86 37.55 -4.79
CA HIS A 157 5.06 38.03 -4.11
C HIS A 157 4.78 39.27 -3.24
N MET A 158 3.95 40.20 -3.71
CA MET A 158 3.58 41.39 -2.92
C MET A 158 2.77 41.06 -1.65
N LYS A 159 1.91 40.02 -1.70
CA LYS A 159 1.18 39.57 -0.51
C LYS A 159 2.10 38.94 0.53
N ASN A 160 3.09 38.17 0.10
CA ASN A 160 4.06 37.54 1.00
C ASN A 160 5.03 38.56 1.61
N ALA A 161 5.41 39.60 0.87
CA ALA A 161 6.24 40.70 1.40
C ALA A 161 5.51 41.47 2.51
N LYS A 162 4.23 41.79 2.32
CA LYS A 162 3.42 42.51 3.34
C LYS A 162 3.17 41.70 4.62
N SER A 163 3.26 40.37 4.59
CA SER A 163 3.11 39.55 5.80
C SER A 163 4.38 39.43 6.64
N VAL A 164 5.56 39.74 6.09
CA VAL A 164 6.83 39.69 6.83
C VAL A 164 7.05 40.95 7.67
N ASP A 165 6.47 42.08 7.25
CA ASP A 165 6.65 43.39 7.91
C ASP A 165 5.80 43.58 9.18
N HIS A 166 5.06 42.56 9.64
CA HIS A 166 4.23 42.62 10.86
C HIS A 166 4.71 41.76 12.03
N VAL A 167 5.94 41.24 12.00
CA VAL A 167 6.57 40.70 13.22
C VAL A 167 7.11 41.87 14.06
N SER A 168 6.25 42.41 14.93
CA SER A 168 6.64 43.39 15.94
C SER A 168 7.72 42.80 16.87
N PRO A 169 8.79 43.54 17.20
CA PRO A 169 9.76 43.10 18.21
C PRO A 169 9.08 43.02 19.57
N SER A 170 9.13 41.85 20.20
CA SER A 170 8.78 41.67 21.61
C SER A 170 9.73 42.52 22.46
N VAL A 171 9.22 43.61 23.00
CA VAL A 171 9.89 44.42 24.02
C VAL A 171 10.06 43.55 25.27
N GLY A 172 11.30 43.15 25.54
CA GLY A 172 11.70 42.60 26.82
C GLY A 172 11.75 43.72 27.85
N SER A 173 10.86 43.66 28.84
CA SER A 173 10.94 44.49 30.04
C SER A 173 11.70 43.70 31.11
N ASN A 174 12.84 44.26 31.53
CA ASN A 174 13.53 43.93 32.77
C ASN A 174 12.73 44.41 34.00
#